data_AF-A0A2N1JEU5-F1
#
_entry.id   AF-A0A2N1JEU5-F1
#
_cell.length_a   1.000
_cell.length_b   1.000
_cell.length_c   1.000
_cell.angle_alpha   90.00
_cell.angle_beta   90.00
_cell.angle_gamma   90.00
#
_symmetry.space_group_name_H-M   'P 1'
#
loop_
_entity.id
_entity.type
_entity.pdbx_description
1 polymer ?
#
loop_
_entity_poly.entity_id
_entity_poly.type
_entity_poly.pdbx_seq_one_letter_code
_entity_poly.pdbx_strand_id
1 'polypeptide(L)'
;MVQTKTAASDLRPRPGADAWKNKPFEELTFAQKALMTLGLVKRDDPNFSFPKPEKKIPVFLEWQQHKKLFPMIFLTFVLRWIYMRTTGNTIHPLAMYGFTLLVGSVIVDRQVKFLVDAVKRYGYLDAGAERDSVPEGMTGKLGKEFLVGFLVRPLLVHVLSYNRFEMPSLSLWLPVQLFIFTMIVDFIYYWVHRATHEVPFLWKYHSRHHTTKHPVVYLAAFADEPQEVFDVLGSPVIAYLLYPIGYDAFLIWSFYFVCVELLGHTGMRVYYPALITSTLLRPFGLEGIVEDHDLHHRMGWRDSFNYSKQSGFWDTLFGTFGERVECVPENIDYNFSI
;
A
#
# COMPACT_ATOMS: atom_id res chain seq x y z
N MET A 1 -24.79 18.30 -31.01
CA MET A 1 -23.88 17.49 -30.17
C MET A 1 -22.85 18.43 -29.57
N VAL A 2 -23.06 18.86 -28.33
CA VAL A 2 -22.06 19.65 -27.59
C VAL A 2 -21.11 18.64 -26.97
N GLN A 3 -19.93 18.46 -27.57
CA GLN A 3 -18.80 17.85 -26.86
C GLN A 3 -18.41 18.83 -25.75
N THR A 4 -18.86 18.56 -24.53
CA THR A 4 -18.28 19.15 -23.34
C THR A 4 -16.85 18.65 -23.23
N LYS A 5 -15.90 19.46 -23.69
CA LYS A 5 -14.50 19.36 -23.27
C LYS A 5 -14.49 19.61 -21.76
N THR A 6 -14.56 18.56 -20.96
CA THR A 6 -14.13 18.62 -19.56
C THR A 6 -12.68 19.09 -19.60
N ALA A 7 -12.42 20.29 -19.08
CA ALA A 7 -11.07 20.84 -19.06
C ALA A 7 -10.15 19.86 -18.32
N ALA A 8 -8.94 19.63 -18.81
CA ALA A 8 -7.98 18.69 -18.21
C ALA A 8 -7.60 19.02 -16.74
N SER A 9 -7.98 20.19 -16.24
CA SER A 9 -7.90 20.58 -14.82
C SER A 9 -8.92 19.85 -13.94
N ASP A 10 -10.03 19.38 -14.51
CA ASP A 10 -11.14 18.81 -13.74
C ASP A 10 -10.91 17.36 -13.31
N LEU A 11 -9.96 16.67 -13.95
CA LEU A 11 -9.66 15.25 -13.74
C LEU A 11 -8.45 14.98 -12.83
N ARG A 12 -7.86 16.01 -12.22
CA ARG A 12 -6.75 15.82 -11.26
C ARG A 12 -7.27 15.76 -9.82
N PRO A 13 -6.70 14.90 -8.97
CA PRO A 13 -6.83 15.00 -7.53
C PRO A 13 -6.47 16.40 -7.06
N ARG A 14 -7.30 16.95 -6.19
CA ARG A 14 -7.14 18.26 -5.56
C ARG A 14 -8.07 18.34 -4.35
N PRO A 15 -7.84 19.26 -3.41
CA PRO A 15 -8.79 19.49 -2.32
C PRO A 15 -10.21 19.77 -2.82
N GLY A 16 -11.20 19.12 -2.20
CA GLY A 16 -12.62 19.32 -2.49
C GLY A 16 -13.12 18.76 -3.83
N ALA A 17 -12.32 18.00 -4.57
CA ALA A 17 -12.74 17.39 -5.84
C ALA A 17 -13.79 16.27 -5.69
N ASP A 18 -14.02 15.82 -4.46
CA ASP A 18 -14.87 14.69 -4.10
C ASP A 18 -16.30 15.08 -3.69
N ALA A 19 -16.78 16.26 -4.08
CA ALA A 19 -18.15 16.73 -3.79
C ALA A 19 -19.25 15.73 -4.21
N TRP A 20 -18.96 14.86 -5.18
CA TRP A 20 -19.84 13.76 -5.60
C TRP A 20 -20.22 12.80 -4.46
N LYS A 21 -19.41 12.66 -3.41
CA LYS A 21 -19.69 11.75 -2.28
C LYS A 21 -20.94 12.14 -1.49
N ASN A 22 -21.36 13.41 -1.60
CA ASN A 22 -22.54 13.95 -0.93
C ASN A 22 -23.82 13.85 -1.77
N LYS A 23 -23.74 13.37 -3.02
CA LYS A 23 -24.92 13.10 -3.85
C LYS A 23 -25.82 12.00 -3.24
N PRO A 24 -27.12 11.95 -3.59
CA PRO A 24 -27.98 10.81 -3.28
C PRO A 24 -27.35 9.49 -3.72
N PHE A 25 -27.53 8.43 -2.94
CA PHE A 25 -26.83 7.16 -3.17
C PHE A 25 -27.23 6.54 -4.52
N GLU A 26 -28.46 6.77 -4.96
CA GLU A 26 -29.04 6.28 -6.20
C GLU A 26 -28.31 6.86 -7.43
N GLU A 27 -27.87 8.11 -7.34
CA GLU A 27 -27.15 8.83 -8.40
C GLU A 27 -25.68 8.41 -8.53
N LEU A 28 -25.14 7.70 -7.54
CA LEU A 28 -23.76 7.24 -7.55
C LEU A 28 -23.55 6.09 -8.55
N THR A 29 -22.45 6.16 -9.28
CA THR A 29 -21.95 5.06 -10.11
C THR A 29 -21.58 3.86 -9.24
N PHE A 30 -21.44 2.69 -9.87
CA PHE A 30 -21.01 1.47 -9.18
C PHE A 30 -19.67 1.65 -8.43
N ALA A 31 -18.69 2.31 -9.07
CA ALA A 31 -17.38 2.56 -8.46
C ALA A 31 -17.50 3.48 -7.23
N GLN A 32 -18.28 4.56 -7.31
CA GLN A 32 -18.53 5.45 -6.17
C GLN A 32 -19.21 4.72 -5.02
N LYS A 33 -20.24 3.90 -5.31
CA LYS A 33 -20.92 3.06 -4.31
C LYS A 33 -19.95 2.09 -3.64
N ALA A 34 -19.06 1.46 -4.41
CA ALA A 34 -18.06 0.54 -3.87
C ALA A 34 -17.08 1.26 -2.93
N LEU A 35 -16.54 2.42 -3.34
CA LEU A 35 -15.65 3.25 -2.50
C LEU A 35 -16.32 3.64 -1.18
N MET A 36 -17.61 3.98 -1.20
CA MET A 36 -18.35 4.32 0.03
C MET A 36 -18.65 3.10 0.90
N THR A 37 -19.04 1.97 0.29
CA THR A 37 -19.37 0.73 1.00
C THR A 37 -18.14 0.13 1.69
N LEU A 38 -16.98 0.22 1.05
CA LEU A 38 -15.69 -0.18 1.63
C LEU A 38 -15.19 0.80 2.71
N GLY A 39 -15.89 1.93 2.91
CA GLY A 39 -15.51 2.96 3.88
C GLY A 39 -14.25 3.74 3.50
N LEU A 40 -13.81 3.62 2.24
CA LEU A 40 -12.66 4.34 1.67
C LEU A 40 -12.97 5.82 1.51
N VAL A 41 -14.17 6.15 1.03
CA VAL A 41 -14.68 7.52 0.94
C VAL A 41 -15.91 7.64 1.83
N LYS A 42 -15.95 8.66 2.68
CA LYS A 42 -17.09 8.92 3.57
C LYS A 42 -17.68 10.30 3.25
N ARG A 43 -18.99 10.44 3.49
CA ARG A 43 -19.66 11.74 3.41
C ARG A 43 -19.01 12.73 4.37
N ASP A 44 -19.09 14.01 4.01
CA ASP A 44 -18.62 15.06 4.91
C ASP A 44 -19.46 15.07 6.18
N ASP A 45 -18.77 15.20 7.31
CA ASP A 45 -19.38 15.45 8.61
C ASP A 45 -18.97 16.86 9.04
N PRO A 46 -19.89 17.84 9.03
CA PRO A 46 -19.57 19.22 9.35
C PRO A 46 -19.11 19.41 10.81
N ASN A 47 -19.35 18.42 11.68
CA ASN A 47 -18.93 18.46 13.08
C ASN A 47 -17.58 17.77 13.32
N PHE A 48 -17.02 17.11 12.30
CA PHE A 48 -15.76 16.41 12.42
C PHE A 48 -14.60 17.29 11.94
N SER A 49 -13.55 17.36 12.76
CA SER A 49 -12.26 17.93 12.36
C SER A 49 -11.15 16.96 12.77
N PHE A 50 -10.11 16.89 11.95
CA PHE A 50 -8.96 16.04 12.27
C PHE A 50 -8.19 16.63 13.46
N PRO A 51 -7.66 15.78 14.35
CA PRO A 51 -6.83 16.22 15.47
C PRO A 51 -5.64 17.06 15.01
N LYS A 52 -5.33 18.11 15.77
CA LYS A 52 -4.11 18.92 15.58
C LYS A 52 -2.88 18.20 16.16
N PRO A 53 -1.67 18.44 15.62
CA PRO A 53 -0.44 17.76 16.02
C PRO A 53 0.14 18.30 17.34
N GLU A 54 -0.66 18.34 18.40
CA GLU A 54 -0.27 18.91 19.71
C GLU A 54 0.53 17.91 20.57
N LYS A 55 0.38 16.62 20.32
CA LYS A 55 1.06 15.54 21.05
C LYS A 55 2.14 14.88 20.18
N LYS A 56 3.08 14.20 20.84
CA LYS A 56 4.04 13.30 20.18
C LYS A 56 3.33 12.23 19.36
N ILE A 57 4.05 11.70 18.37
CA ILE A 57 3.55 10.74 17.39
C ILE A 57 3.41 9.35 18.04
N PRO A 58 2.22 8.74 18.04
CA PRO A 58 2.03 7.38 18.54
C PRO A 58 2.74 6.34 17.66
N VAL A 59 3.00 5.15 18.21
CA VAL A 59 3.69 4.07 17.50
C VAL A 59 2.79 2.87 17.20
N PHE A 60 2.96 2.26 16.02
CA PHE A 60 2.39 0.96 15.66
C PHE A 60 3.47 0.05 15.06
N LEU A 61 4.19 -0.65 15.95
CA LEU A 61 5.39 -1.40 15.60
C LEU A 61 5.06 -2.76 14.95
N GLU A 62 6.07 -3.39 14.36
CA GLU A 62 5.98 -4.62 13.58
C GLU A 62 5.33 -5.76 14.35
N TRP A 63 5.62 -5.91 15.65
CA TRP A 63 5.02 -6.98 16.44
C TRP A 63 3.49 -6.83 16.58
N GLN A 64 2.98 -5.60 16.62
CA GLN A 64 1.54 -5.31 16.66
C GLN A 64 0.89 -5.60 15.31
N GLN A 65 1.57 -5.19 14.24
CA GLN A 65 1.17 -5.51 12.87
C GLN A 65 1.14 -7.03 12.64
N HIS A 66 2.17 -7.77 13.06
CA HIS A 66 2.22 -9.23 13.00
C HIS A 66 1.07 -9.85 13.79
N LYS A 67 0.84 -9.42 15.04
CA LYS A 67 -0.27 -9.92 15.87
C LYS A 67 -1.63 -9.74 15.18
N LYS A 68 -1.80 -8.67 14.41
CA LYS A 68 -3.03 -8.36 13.70
C LYS A 68 -3.19 -9.13 12.39
N LEU A 69 -2.14 -9.20 11.58
CA LEU A 69 -2.19 -9.70 10.20
C LEU A 69 -1.84 -11.19 10.12
N PHE A 70 -0.78 -11.61 10.83
CA PHE A 70 -0.22 -12.96 10.70
C PHE A 70 -1.21 -14.07 11.01
N PRO A 71 -2.05 -14.02 12.08
CA PRO A 71 -2.95 -15.14 12.39
C PRO A 71 -3.93 -15.45 11.26
N MET A 72 -4.44 -14.44 10.57
CA MET A 72 -5.38 -14.61 9.45
C MET A 72 -4.68 -15.14 8.20
N ILE A 73 -3.48 -14.65 7.92
CA ILE A 73 -2.66 -15.15 6.80
C ILE A 73 -2.25 -16.59 7.07
N PHE A 74 -1.74 -16.88 8.27
CA PHE A 74 -1.30 -18.22 8.65
C PHE A 74 -2.45 -19.23 8.67
N LEU A 75 -3.69 -18.78 8.91
CA LEU A 75 -4.86 -19.64 8.79
C LEU A 75 -5.02 -20.22 7.37
N THR A 76 -4.62 -19.51 6.31
CA THR A 76 -4.70 -20.06 4.94
C THR A 76 -3.76 -21.25 4.77
N PHE A 77 -2.55 -21.14 5.31
CA PHE A 77 -1.56 -22.19 5.37
C PHE A 77 -2.10 -23.40 6.15
N VAL A 78 -2.59 -23.18 7.37
CA VAL A 78 -3.08 -24.23 8.26
C VAL A 78 -4.28 -24.95 7.66
N LEU A 79 -5.26 -24.23 7.10
CA LEU A 79 -6.45 -24.83 6.50
C LEU A 79 -6.10 -25.69 5.28
N ARG A 80 -5.22 -25.19 4.39
CA ARG A 80 -4.70 -25.98 3.26
C ARG A 80 -3.94 -27.21 3.75
N TRP A 81 -3.10 -27.06 4.77
CA TRP A 81 -2.28 -28.15 5.30
C TRP A 81 -3.15 -29.26 5.92
N ILE A 82 -4.11 -28.88 6.79
CA ILE A 82 -5.05 -29.82 7.41
C ILE A 82 -5.86 -30.55 6.34
N TYR A 83 -6.39 -29.82 5.35
CA TYR A 83 -7.18 -30.41 4.27
C TYR A 83 -6.37 -31.46 3.49
N MET A 84 -5.18 -31.10 3.01
CA MET A 84 -4.34 -32.01 2.23
C MET A 84 -3.86 -33.20 3.06
N ARG A 85 -3.51 -32.97 4.34
CA ARG A 85 -3.01 -34.01 5.23
C ARG A 85 -4.08 -35.01 5.64
N THR A 86 -5.31 -34.57 5.90
CA THR A 86 -6.39 -35.43 6.40
C THR A 86 -7.15 -36.15 5.29
N THR A 87 -7.31 -35.51 4.13
CA THR A 87 -8.07 -36.10 3.00
C THR A 87 -7.21 -36.81 1.97
N GLY A 88 -5.91 -36.51 1.91
CA GLY A 88 -5.02 -36.95 0.82
C GLY A 88 -5.30 -36.27 -0.52
N ASN A 89 -6.30 -35.37 -0.60
CA ASN A 89 -6.66 -34.66 -1.82
C ASN A 89 -5.86 -33.36 -1.98
N THR A 90 -5.71 -32.93 -3.23
CA THR A 90 -5.08 -31.65 -3.59
C THR A 90 -6.13 -30.60 -3.92
N ILE A 91 -5.84 -29.32 -3.64
CA ILE A 91 -6.75 -28.22 -3.96
C ILE A 91 -6.52 -27.77 -5.41
N HIS A 92 -7.57 -27.75 -6.21
CA HIS A 92 -7.51 -27.26 -7.59
C HIS A 92 -7.04 -25.79 -7.64
N PRO A 93 -6.17 -25.38 -8.58
CA PRO A 93 -5.64 -24.01 -8.65
C PRO A 93 -6.70 -22.91 -8.62
N LEU A 94 -7.82 -23.08 -9.36
CA LEU A 94 -8.91 -22.10 -9.34
C LEU A 94 -9.59 -21.97 -7.97
N ALA A 95 -9.73 -23.08 -7.24
CA ALA A 95 -10.32 -23.06 -5.90
C ALA A 95 -9.38 -22.40 -4.89
N MET A 96 -8.07 -22.68 -4.98
CA MET A 96 -7.06 -22.05 -4.12
C MET A 96 -6.92 -20.55 -4.40
N TYR A 97 -7.03 -20.15 -5.68
CA TYR A 97 -7.03 -18.74 -6.05
C TYR A 97 -8.27 -18.01 -5.53
N GLY A 98 -9.47 -18.60 -5.68
CA GLY A 98 -10.69 -18.06 -5.09
C GLY A 98 -10.63 -17.94 -3.57
N PHE A 99 -10.08 -18.94 -2.89
CA PHE A 99 -9.84 -18.89 -1.44
C PHE A 99 -8.84 -17.80 -1.05
N THR A 100 -7.78 -17.60 -1.85
CA THR A 100 -6.81 -16.53 -1.66
C THR A 100 -7.44 -15.15 -1.79
N LEU A 101 -8.30 -14.95 -2.80
CA LEU A 101 -9.04 -13.69 -2.95
C LEU A 101 -9.99 -13.45 -1.78
N LEU A 102 -10.69 -14.48 -1.29
CA LEU A 102 -11.56 -14.37 -0.14
C LEU A 102 -10.80 -13.92 1.12
N VAL A 103 -9.64 -14.52 1.40
CA VAL A 103 -8.85 -14.14 2.57
C VAL A 103 -8.21 -12.76 2.38
N GLY A 104 -7.71 -12.48 1.17
CA GLY A 104 -7.16 -11.19 0.81
C GLY A 104 -8.15 -10.05 0.98
N SER A 105 -9.43 -10.25 0.62
CA SER A 105 -10.46 -9.21 0.78
C SER A 105 -10.71 -8.89 2.25
N VAL A 106 -10.72 -9.91 3.12
CA VAL A 106 -10.88 -9.71 4.57
C VAL A 106 -9.67 -8.99 5.17
N ILE A 107 -8.45 -9.33 4.74
CA ILE A 107 -7.22 -8.67 5.20
C ILE A 107 -7.22 -7.19 4.78
N VAL A 108 -7.46 -6.92 3.49
CA VAL A 108 -7.47 -5.55 2.94
C VAL A 108 -8.58 -4.71 3.60
N ASP A 109 -9.79 -5.25 3.74
CA ASP A 109 -10.90 -4.55 4.42
C ASP A 109 -10.55 -4.17 5.86
N ARG A 110 -9.98 -5.11 6.63
CA ARG A 110 -9.54 -4.86 8.02
C ARG A 110 -8.41 -3.83 8.09
N GLN A 111 -7.48 -3.87 7.14
CA GLN A 111 -6.37 -2.92 7.07
C GLN A 111 -6.88 -1.52 6.74
N VAL A 112 -7.71 -1.37 5.70
CA VAL A 112 -8.31 -0.08 5.31
C VAL A 112 -9.10 0.53 6.48
N LYS A 113 -9.98 -0.24 7.14
CA LYS A 113 -10.75 0.26 8.29
C LYS A 113 -9.85 0.78 9.40
N PHE A 114 -8.78 0.04 9.70
CA PHE A 114 -7.80 0.46 10.69
C PHE A 114 -7.09 1.75 10.32
N LEU A 115 -6.59 1.85 9.08
CA LEU A 115 -5.89 3.04 8.61
C LEU A 115 -6.82 4.26 8.65
N VAL A 116 -8.06 4.12 8.19
CA VAL A 116 -9.07 5.19 8.24
C VAL A 116 -9.37 5.59 9.69
N ASP A 117 -9.54 4.64 10.60
CA ASP A 117 -9.83 4.94 12.01
C ASP A 117 -8.62 5.57 12.72
N ALA A 118 -7.40 5.14 12.40
CA ALA A 118 -6.18 5.70 12.95
C ALA A 118 -5.96 7.14 12.47
N VAL A 119 -6.17 7.43 11.18
CA VAL A 119 -6.16 8.80 10.64
C VAL A 119 -7.20 9.69 11.34
N LYS A 120 -8.41 9.18 11.60
CA LYS A 120 -9.44 9.94 12.33
C LYS A 120 -9.04 10.27 13.78
N ARG A 121 -8.29 9.38 14.44
CA ARG A 121 -7.89 9.51 15.84
C ARG A 121 -6.61 10.31 16.05
N TYR A 122 -5.69 10.26 15.09
CA TYR A 122 -4.34 10.82 15.23
C TYR A 122 -4.02 11.93 14.23
N GLY A 123 -4.88 12.14 13.23
CA GLY A 123 -4.71 13.15 12.21
C GLY A 123 -3.70 12.76 11.13
N TYR A 124 -3.30 13.75 10.36
CA TYR A 124 -2.35 13.62 9.26
C TYR A 124 -1.02 14.31 9.58
N LEU A 125 0.04 13.83 8.94
CA LEU A 125 1.29 14.56 8.78
C LEU A 125 1.01 15.83 7.96
N ASP A 126 1.71 16.91 8.28
CA ASP A 126 1.48 18.26 7.75
C ASP A 126 0.02 18.69 7.89
N ALA A 127 -0.50 18.62 9.12
CA ALA A 127 -1.91 18.82 9.44
C ALA A 127 -2.49 20.17 8.97
N GLY A 128 -1.65 21.16 8.64
CA GLY A 128 -2.08 22.45 8.09
C GLY A 128 -2.46 22.40 6.61
N ALA A 129 -2.04 21.36 5.87
CA ALA A 129 -2.34 21.19 4.46
C ALA A 129 -3.69 20.48 4.23
N GLU A 130 -4.41 20.96 3.22
CA GLU A 130 -5.60 20.29 2.70
C GLU A 130 -5.23 18.93 2.08
N ARG A 131 -6.16 17.97 2.12
CA ARG A 131 -5.95 16.64 1.53
C ARG A 131 -6.49 16.60 0.12
N ASP A 132 -5.75 15.96 -0.78
CA ASP A 132 -6.23 15.71 -2.12
C ASP A 132 -7.37 14.70 -2.08
N SER A 133 -8.35 14.90 -2.96
CA SER A 133 -9.46 13.97 -3.12
C SER A 133 -9.72 13.66 -4.59
N VAL A 134 -10.42 12.56 -4.86
CA VAL A 134 -10.59 12.06 -6.23
C VAL A 134 -11.76 12.78 -6.94
N PRO A 135 -11.54 13.36 -8.13
CA PRO A 135 -12.62 13.96 -8.91
C PRO A 135 -13.60 12.92 -9.43
N GLU A 136 -14.86 13.32 -9.59
CA GLU A 136 -15.97 12.44 -9.99
C GLU A 136 -15.66 11.60 -11.24
N GLY A 137 -15.16 12.23 -12.30
CA GLY A 137 -14.82 11.58 -13.56
C GLY A 137 -13.70 10.53 -13.47
N MET A 138 -12.97 10.48 -12.36
CA MET A 138 -11.85 9.54 -12.15
C MET A 138 -12.19 8.38 -11.20
N THR A 139 -13.38 8.39 -10.59
CA THR A 139 -13.80 7.32 -9.66
C THR A 139 -13.85 5.94 -10.32
N GLY A 140 -14.25 5.86 -11.59
CA GLY A 140 -14.25 4.62 -12.36
C GLY A 140 -12.84 4.05 -12.59
N LYS A 141 -11.87 4.94 -12.87
CA LYS A 141 -10.46 4.54 -12.97
C LYS A 141 -9.97 4.03 -11.62
N LEU A 142 -10.22 4.77 -10.55
CA LEU A 142 -9.78 4.36 -9.22
C LEU A 142 -10.33 2.97 -8.83
N GLY A 143 -11.61 2.72 -9.11
CA GLY A 143 -12.23 1.41 -8.90
C GLY A 143 -11.58 0.29 -9.74
N LYS A 144 -11.19 0.58 -10.99
CA LYS A 144 -10.45 -0.35 -11.85
C LYS A 144 -9.09 -0.69 -11.25
N GLU A 145 -8.31 0.29 -10.79
CA GLU A 145 -6.96 0.04 -10.26
C GLU A 145 -7.02 -0.78 -8.96
N PHE A 146 -7.99 -0.50 -8.08
CA PHE A 146 -8.24 -1.36 -6.92
C PHE A 146 -8.56 -2.80 -7.32
N LEU A 147 -9.42 -2.98 -8.33
CA LEU A 147 -9.80 -4.31 -8.81
C LEU A 147 -8.61 -5.06 -9.44
N VAL A 148 -7.81 -4.36 -10.27
CA VAL A 148 -6.62 -4.91 -10.90
C VAL A 148 -5.59 -5.29 -9.85
N GLY A 149 -5.26 -4.40 -8.91
CA GLY A 149 -4.35 -4.71 -7.81
C GLY A 149 -4.83 -5.90 -6.97
N PHE A 150 -6.13 -5.98 -6.68
CA PHE A 150 -6.74 -7.04 -5.89
C PHE A 150 -6.75 -8.40 -6.60
N LEU A 151 -7.00 -8.44 -7.90
CA LEU A 151 -7.05 -9.69 -8.67
C LEU A 151 -5.67 -10.13 -9.16
N VAL A 152 -4.92 -9.22 -9.77
CA VAL A 152 -3.72 -9.60 -10.52
C VAL A 152 -2.54 -9.91 -9.60
N ARG A 153 -2.36 -9.21 -8.46
CA ARG A 153 -1.24 -9.50 -7.54
C ARG A 153 -1.32 -10.89 -6.92
N PRO A 154 -2.46 -11.37 -6.39
CA PRO A 154 -2.55 -12.74 -5.89
C PRO A 154 -2.48 -13.77 -7.02
N LEU A 155 -2.95 -13.42 -8.22
CA LEU A 155 -2.83 -14.29 -9.40
C LEU A 155 -1.36 -14.51 -9.76
N LEU A 156 -0.53 -13.47 -9.67
CA LEU A 156 0.90 -13.55 -9.90
C LEU A 156 1.56 -14.60 -9.00
N VAL A 157 1.33 -14.50 -7.69
CA VAL A 157 1.85 -15.46 -6.70
C VAL A 157 1.42 -16.87 -7.06
N HIS A 158 0.15 -17.03 -7.42
CA HIS A 158 -0.42 -18.32 -7.82
C HIS A 158 0.25 -18.90 -9.06
N VAL A 159 0.34 -18.13 -10.14
CA VAL A 159 0.88 -18.60 -11.42
C VAL A 159 2.37 -18.92 -11.29
N LEU A 160 3.12 -18.12 -10.54
CA LEU A 160 4.56 -18.30 -10.41
C LEU A 160 4.98 -19.45 -9.50
N SER A 161 4.19 -19.75 -8.47
CA SER A 161 4.66 -20.61 -7.37
C SER A 161 3.67 -21.69 -6.91
N TYR A 162 2.38 -21.62 -7.25
CA TYR A 162 1.42 -22.60 -6.73
C TYR A 162 1.53 -23.96 -7.43
N ASN A 163 2.02 -24.95 -6.70
CA ASN A 163 1.96 -26.35 -7.08
C ASN A 163 0.97 -27.10 -6.20
N ARG A 164 -0.15 -27.57 -6.79
CA ARG A 164 -1.20 -28.30 -6.05
C ARG A 164 -0.73 -29.61 -5.42
N PHE A 165 0.38 -30.18 -5.90
CA PHE A 165 0.94 -31.43 -5.39
C PHE A 165 1.98 -31.22 -4.28
N GLU A 166 2.36 -29.98 -4.01
CA GLU A 166 3.24 -29.64 -2.89
C GLU A 166 2.43 -29.43 -1.62
N MET A 167 2.84 -30.13 -0.55
CA MET A 167 2.32 -29.86 0.79
C MET A 167 2.72 -28.45 1.23
N PRO A 168 1.85 -27.72 1.96
CA PRO A 168 2.23 -26.45 2.54
C PRO A 168 3.49 -26.59 3.38
N SER A 169 4.46 -25.73 3.14
CA SER A 169 5.71 -25.70 3.89
C SER A 169 6.15 -24.26 4.19
N LEU A 170 6.66 -24.05 5.41
CA LEU A 170 7.30 -22.81 5.83
C LEU A 170 8.63 -23.13 6.48
N SER A 171 9.67 -22.40 6.08
CA SER A 171 11.00 -22.54 6.65
C SER A 171 11.08 -21.84 8.01
N LEU A 172 11.90 -22.35 8.93
CA LEU A 172 12.29 -21.59 10.14
C LEU A 172 13.03 -20.30 9.78
N TRP A 173 13.63 -20.24 8.59
CA TRP A 173 14.27 -19.06 8.02
C TRP A 173 13.29 -18.10 7.33
N LEU A 174 11.98 -18.30 7.47
CA LEU A 174 10.96 -17.47 6.83
C LEU A 174 11.23 -15.96 7.01
N PRO A 175 11.53 -15.42 8.21
CA PRO A 175 11.80 -13.99 8.35
C PRO A 175 12.98 -13.50 7.49
N VAL A 176 14.06 -14.28 7.41
CA VAL A 176 15.23 -13.95 6.59
C VAL A 176 14.91 -14.07 5.10
N GLN A 177 14.15 -15.10 4.71
CA GLN A 177 13.69 -15.26 3.32
C GLN A 177 12.83 -14.08 2.88
N LEU A 178 11.87 -13.66 3.72
CA LEU A 178 11.01 -12.51 3.44
C LEU A 178 11.81 -11.22 3.38
N PHE A 179 12.77 -11.03 4.29
CA PHE A 179 13.67 -9.88 4.30
C PHE A 179 14.46 -9.78 3.00
N ILE A 180 15.20 -10.83 2.61
CA ILE A 180 16.00 -10.85 1.38
C ILE A 180 15.12 -10.60 0.16
N PHE A 181 13.99 -11.31 0.05
CA PHE A 181 13.06 -11.13 -1.06
C PHE A 181 12.56 -9.68 -1.14
N THR A 182 12.18 -9.09 0.00
CA THR A 182 11.70 -7.71 0.06
C THR A 182 12.79 -6.71 -0.31
N MET A 183 14.03 -6.91 0.16
CA MET A 183 15.15 -6.03 -0.22
C MET A 183 15.45 -6.08 -1.72
N ILE A 184 15.30 -7.25 -2.37
CA ILE A 184 15.43 -7.37 -3.84
C ILE A 184 14.29 -6.64 -4.54
N VAL A 185 13.04 -6.84 -4.12
CA VAL A 185 11.87 -6.11 -4.67
C VAL A 185 12.07 -4.61 -4.53
N ASP A 186 12.49 -4.14 -3.35
CA ASP A 186 12.68 -2.74 -3.03
C ASP A 186 13.84 -2.12 -3.83
N PHE A 187 14.90 -2.88 -4.13
CA PHE A 187 16.00 -2.45 -5.00
C PHE A 187 15.55 -2.25 -6.44
N ILE A 188 14.80 -3.21 -6.99
CA ILE A 188 14.26 -3.12 -8.35
C ILE A 188 13.29 -1.94 -8.44
N TYR A 189 12.43 -1.80 -7.44
CA TYR A 189 11.50 -0.68 -7.32
C TYR A 189 12.23 0.66 -7.28
N TYR A 190 13.22 0.80 -6.39
CA TYR A 190 14.04 2.00 -6.22
C TYR A 190 14.57 2.53 -7.55
N TRP A 191 15.21 1.68 -8.35
CA TRP A 191 15.82 2.13 -9.60
C TRP A 191 14.81 2.53 -10.66
N VAL A 192 13.71 1.79 -10.79
CA VAL A 192 12.68 2.15 -11.76
C VAL A 192 11.95 3.42 -11.33
N HIS A 193 11.66 3.55 -10.04
CA HIS A 193 11.03 4.73 -9.47
C HIS A 193 11.92 5.95 -9.63
N ARG A 194 13.19 5.89 -9.22
CA ARG A 194 14.16 6.97 -9.46
C ARG A 194 14.26 7.33 -10.94
N ALA A 195 14.29 6.34 -11.84
CA ALA A 195 14.35 6.59 -13.28
C ALA A 195 13.11 7.37 -13.79
N THR A 196 11.91 7.18 -13.21
CA THR A 196 10.74 7.97 -13.60
C THR A 196 10.83 9.44 -13.16
N HIS A 197 11.60 9.74 -12.12
CA HIS A 197 11.88 11.12 -11.70
C HIS A 197 13.02 11.77 -12.47
N GLU A 198 14.06 11.01 -12.81
CA GLU A 198 15.28 11.56 -13.41
C GLU A 198 15.22 11.62 -14.94
N VAL A 199 14.53 10.67 -15.59
CA VAL A 199 14.44 10.60 -17.05
C VAL A 199 13.16 11.28 -17.54
N PRO A 200 13.22 12.42 -18.27
CA PRO A 200 12.02 13.18 -18.65
C PRO A 200 11.00 12.38 -19.47
N PHE A 201 11.48 11.41 -20.26
CA PHE A 201 10.59 10.53 -21.03
C PHE A 201 9.75 9.61 -20.14
N LEU A 202 10.30 9.16 -19.01
CA LEU A 202 9.63 8.25 -18.09
C LEU A 202 8.69 8.99 -17.13
N TRP A 203 8.95 10.27 -16.83
CA TRP A 203 8.12 11.10 -15.96
C TRP A 203 6.64 11.10 -16.34
N LYS A 204 6.30 11.07 -17.64
CA LYS A 204 4.90 11.05 -18.07
C LYS A 204 4.09 9.85 -17.53
N TYR A 205 4.76 8.76 -17.13
CA TYR A 205 4.13 7.57 -16.54
C TYR A 205 4.00 7.65 -15.01
N HIS A 206 4.61 8.65 -14.39
CA HIS A 206 4.62 8.81 -12.93
C HIS A 206 4.02 10.16 -12.49
N SER A 207 3.97 11.14 -13.39
CA SER A 207 3.48 12.48 -13.13
C SER A 207 2.04 12.52 -12.60
N ARG A 208 1.15 11.62 -13.06
CA ARG A 208 -0.22 11.55 -12.53
C ARG A 208 -0.26 11.08 -11.09
N HIS A 209 0.62 10.15 -10.70
CA HIS A 209 0.73 9.72 -9.32
C HIS A 209 1.07 10.90 -8.39
N HIS A 210 2.04 11.73 -8.80
CA HIS A 210 2.41 12.96 -8.10
C HIS A 210 1.45 14.14 -8.24
N THR A 211 0.32 13.97 -8.93
CA THR A 211 -0.76 14.98 -8.81
C THR A 211 -1.40 14.94 -7.44
N THR A 212 -1.27 13.82 -6.72
CA THR A 212 -1.57 13.72 -5.30
C THR A 212 -0.34 14.13 -4.50
N LYS A 213 -0.40 15.29 -3.86
CA LYS A 213 0.64 15.86 -2.98
C LYS A 213 0.46 15.47 -1.53
N HIS A 214 -0.79 15.37 -1.09
CA HIS A 214 -1.15 14.97 0.27
C HIS A 214 -2.09 13.77 0.19
N PRO A 215 -1.55 12.55 0.01
CA PRO A 215 -2.33 11.36 -0.26
C PRO A 215 -3.19 10.94 0.94
N VAL A 216 -4.27 10.26 0.61
CA VAL A 216 -5.17 9.57 1.55
C VAL A 216 -5.31 8.12 1.10
N VAL A 217 -5.70 7.22 2.01
CA VAL A 217 -5.66 5.75 1.82
C VAL A 217 -6.20 5.29 0.46
N TYR A 218 -7.31 5.87 0.01
CA TYR A 218 -7.95 5.45 -1.24
C TYR A 218 -7.26 5.97 -2.51
N LEU A 219 -6.31 6.90 -2.42
CA LEU A 219 -5.47 7.34 -3.53
C LEU A 219 -4.23 6.44 -3.71
N ALA A 220 -4.05 5.41 -2.88
CA ALA A 220 -2.93 4.47 -2.98
C ALA A 220 -2.82 3.80 -4.36
N ALA A 221 -3.95 3.55 -5.02
CA ALA A 221 -3.99 2.95 -6.36
C ALA A 221 -4.03 4.01 -7.49
N PHE A 222 -3.85 5.30 -7.18
CA PHE A 222 -3.96 6.36 -8.18
C PHE A 222 -2.62 6.61 -8.88
N ALA A 223 -2.31 5.81 -9.90
CA ALA A 223 -1.11 5.95 -10.75
C ALA A 223 -1.48 5.82 -12.25
N ASP A 224 -0.53 6.01 -13.17
CA ASP A 224 -0.74 5.67 -14.59
C ASP A 224 -0.47 4.19 -14.86
N GLU A 225 -1.20 3.62 -15.84
CA GLU A 225 -1.22 2.17 -16.11
C GLU A 225 0.18 1.53 -16.22
N PRO A 226 1.19 2.13 -16.88
CA PRO A 226 2.52 1.49 -16.99
C PRO A 226 3.28 1.43 -15.66
N GLN A 227 3.15 2.44 -14.80
CA GLN A 227 3.76 2.42 -13.47
C GLN A 227 3.05 1.39 -12.60
N GLU A 228 1.71 1.38 -12.62
CA GLU A 228 0.95 0.45 -11.81
C GLU A 228 1.25 -1.00 -12.17
N VAL A 229 1.30 -1.32 -13.46
CA VAL A 229 1.67 -2.66 -13.93
C VAL A 229 3.07 -3.04 -13.42
N PHE A 230 4.02 -2.11 -13.40
CA PHE A 230 5.36 -2.38 -12.87
C PHE A 230 5.36 -2.58 -11.34
N ASP A 231 4.63 -1.77 -10.59
CA ASP A 231 4.52 -1.86 -9.12
C ASP A 231 3.77 -3.14 -8.68
N VAL A 232 2.81 -3.56 -9.48
CA VAL A 232 2.01 -4.76 -9.23
C VAL A 232 2.73 -6.03 -9.67
N LEU A 233 3.41 -6.00 -10.82
CA LEU A 233 3.97 -7.19 -11.47
C LEU A 233 5.47 -7.12 -11.70
N GLY A 234 5.98 -6.00 -12.20
CA GLY A 234 7.38 -5.86 -12.60
C GLY A 234 8.37 -6.20 -11.49
N SER A 235 8.37 -5.43 -10.39
CA SER A 235 9.34 -5.66 -9.31
C SER A 235 9.17 -7.01 -8.60
N PRO A 236 7.95 -7.51 -8.30
CA PRO A 236 7.80 -8.81 -7.65
C PRO A 236 8.15 -10.00 -8.57
N VAL A 237 7.85 -9.92 -9.87
CA VAL A 237 8.23 -10.97 -10.84
C VAL A 237 9.74 -11.06 -10.95
N ILE A 238 10.41 -9.92 -11.19
CA ILE A 238 11.87 -9.91 -11.35
C ILE A 238 12.53 -10.41 -10.07
N ALA A 239 12.07 -9.97 -8.89
CA ALA A 239 12.58 -10.49 -7.63
C ALA A 239 12.38 -11.99 -7.47
N TYR A 240 11.22 -12.52 -7.86
CA TYR A 240 10.95 -13.96 -7.83
C TYR A 240 11.85 -14.75 -8.78
N LEU A 241 12.16 -14.21 -9.96
CA LEU A 241 13.10 -14.85 -10.89
C LEU A 241 14.54 -14.85 -10.35
N LEU A 242 14.93 -13.83 -9.58
CA LEU A 242 16.26 -13.74 -8.97
C LEU A 242 16.39 -14.56 -7.68
N TYR A 243 15.33 -14.61 -6.88
CA TYR A 243 15.27 -15.30 -5.59
C TYR A 243 13.91 -15.98 -5.42
N PRO A 244 13.71 -17.17 -6.04
CA PRO A 244 12.46 -17.91 -5.92
C PRO A 244 12.22 -18.33 -4.46
N ILE A 245 11.01 -18.09 -3.97
CA ILE A 245 10.55 -18.50 -2.64
C ILE A 245 9.31 -19.38 -2.77
N GLY A 246 9.11 -20.32 -1.84
CA GLY A 246 7.96 -21.22 -1.87
C GLY A 246 6.62 -20.50 -1.80
N TYR A 247 5.57 -21.11 -2.35
CA TYR A 247 4.23 -20.50 -2.46
C TYR A 247 3.71 -19.91 -1.15
N ASP A 248 3.82 -20.64 -0.04
CA ASP A 248 3.30 -20.18 1.25
C ASP A 248 4.07 -18.96 1.80
N ALA A 249 5.39 -18.92 1.61
CA ALA A 249 6.20 -17.75 1.94
C ALA A 249 5.86 -16.57 1.02
N PHE A 250 5.69 -16.81 -0.28
CA PHE A 250 5.34 -15.77 -1.25
C PHE A 250 3.94 -15.20 -1.02
N LEU A 251 3.00 -16.03 -0.59
CA LEU A 251 1.66 -15.61 -0.23
C LEU A 251 1.65 -14.73 1.03
N ILE A 252 2.41 -15.12 2.08
CA ILE A 252 2.59 -14.30 3.28
C ILE A 252 3.21 -12.95 2.91
N TRP A 253 4.28 -12.98 2.11
CA TRP A 253 4.94 -11.79 1.61
C TRP A 253 3.96 -10.86 0.90
N SER A 254 3.17 -11.38 -0.03
CA SER A 254 2.22 -10.60 -0.84
C SER A 254 1.18 -9.88 0.01
N PHE A 255 0.65 -10.54 1.05
CA PHE A 255 -0.31 -9.91 1.97
C PHE A 255 0.31 -8.84 2.87
N TYR A 256 1.56 -9.04 3.31
CA TYR A 256 2.28 -8.00 4.03
C TYR A 256 2.63 -6.82 3.14
N PHE A 257 3.10 -7.10 1.93
CA PHE A 257 3.45 -6.09 0.94
C PHE A 257 2.26 -5.17 0.64
N VAL A 258 1.08 -5.72 0.32
CA VAL A 258 -0.11 -4.89 0.04
C VAL A 258 -0.54 -4.04 1.24
N CYS A 259 -0.34 -4.51 2.48
CA CYS A 259 -0.64 -3.71 3.67
C CYS A 259 0.30 -2.50 3.81
N VAL A 260 1.57 -2.63 3.41
CA VAL A 260 2.53 -1.52 3.40
C VAL A 260 2.27 -0.56 2.22
N GLU A 261 1.87 -1.06 1.05
CA GLU A 261 1.48 -0.19 -0.08
C GLU A 261 0.30 0.73 0.27
N LEU A 262 -0.71 0.18 0.96
CA LEU A 262 -1.84 0.96 1.48
C LEU A 262 -1.40 1.96 2.54
N LEU A 263 -0.42 1.60 3.36
CA LEU A 263 0.10 2.42 4.44
C LEU A 263 0.80 3.69 3.91
N GLY A 264 1.66 3.55 2.89
CA GLY A 264 2.47 4.67 2.37
C GLY A 264 1.64 5.87 1.89
N HIS A 265 0.41 5.63 1.43
CA HIS A 265 -0.48 6.66 0.90
C HIS A 265 -1.49 7.18 1.92
N THR A 266 -1.30 6.92 3.20
CA THR A 266 -2.24 7.36 4.24
C THR A 266 -2.04 8.82 4.64
N GLY A 267 -0.81 9.35 4.52
CA GLY A 267 -0.40 10.61 5.15
C GLY A 267 -0.60 10.62 6.68
N MET A 268 -0.79 9.46 7.30
CA MET A 268 -1.22 9.32 8.68
C MET A 268 -0.12 9.75 9.66
N ARG A 269 -0.50 10.49 10.71
CA ARG A 269 0.42 10.90 11.78
C ARG A 269 0.62 9.81 12.84
N VAL A 270 1.21 8.70 12.42
CA VAL A 270 1.57 7.56 13.28
C VAL A 270 2.92 7.04 12.81
N TYR A 271 3.82 6.75 13.75
CA TYR A 271 5.07 6.06 13.46
C TYR A 271 4.75 4.59 13.18
N TYR A 272 4.64 4.28 11.88
CA TYR A 272 4.24 2.98 11.37
C TYR A 272 5.31 2.50 10.38
N PRO A 273 6.24 1.67 10.85
CA PRO A 273 7.33 1.16 10.04
C PRO A 273 6.93 -0.04 9.17
N ALA A 274 7.62 -0.21 8.04
CA ALA A 274 7.43 -1.32 7.10
C ALA A 274 7.66 -2.68 7.78
N LEU A 275 6.66 -3.56 7.70
CA LEU A 275 6.56 -4.77 8.53
C LEU A 275 7.75 -5.73 8.41
N ILE A 276 8.27 -5.94 7.20
CA ILE A 276 9.22 -7.02 6.91
C ILE A 276 10.68 -6.61 7.21
N THR A 277 11.02 -5.36 6.92
CA THR A 277 12.41 -4.86 6.85
C THR A 277 12.82 -4.13 8.12
N SER A 278 11.88 -3.43 8.74
CA SER A 278 12.19 -2.38 9.72
C SER A 278 12.76 -2.90 11.04
N THR A 279 12.44 -4.12 11.46
CA THR A 279 13.05 -4.71 12.68
C THR A 279 14.58 -4.80 12.56
N LEU A 280 15.10 -5.13 11.36
CA LEU A 280 16.53 -5.26 11.11
C LEU A 280 17.18 -3.92 10.74
N LEU A 281 16.44 -3.03 10.10
CA LEU A 281 16.98 -1.77 9.58
C LEU A 281 16.88 -0.59 10.57
N ARG A 282 15.93 -0.62 11.51
CA ARG A 282 15.70 0.46 12.47
C ARG A 282 16.91 0.79 13.36
N PRO A 283 17.70 -0.18 13.87
CA PRO A 283 18.90 0.16 14.65
C PRO A 283 19.90 1.05 13.91
N PHE A 284 19.79 1.13 12.57
CA PHE A 284 20.62 1.95 11.70
C PHE A 284 19.90 3.20 11.18
N GLY A 285 18.64 3.43 11.58
CA GLY A 285 17.79 4.51 11.04
C GLY A 285 17.35 4.31 9.59
N LEU A 286 17.35 3.06 9.11
CA LEU A 286 17.09 2.69 7.71
C LEU A 286 15.73 2.03 7.51
N GLU A 287 14.87 2.05 8.52
CA GLU A 287 13.47 1.62 8.39
C GLU A 287 12.69 2.54 7.45
N GLY A 288 11.76 1.99 6.67
CA GLY A 288 10.81 2.80 5.90
C GLY A 288 9.56 3.09 6.74
N ILE A 289 9.09 4.33 6.76
CA ILE A 289 7.87 4.75 7.48
C ILE A 289 6.92 5.55 6.57
N VAL A 290 5.69 5.78 7.05
CA VAL A 290 4.66 6.58 6.34
C VAL A 290 5.17 7.93 5.86
N GLU A 291 5.91 8.65 6.72
CA GLU A 291 6.39 9.98 6.40
C GLU A 291 7.37 10.00 5.21
N ASP A 292 8.16 8.94 5.02
CA ASP A 292 9.15 8.90 3.96
C ASP A 292 8.48 9.00 2.57
N HIS A 293 7.39 8.24 2.36
CA HIS A 293 6.58 8.28 1.14
C HIS A 293 5.70 9.52 1.05
N ASP A 294 5.20 10.01 2.18
CA ASP A 294 4.40 11.24 2.21
C ASP A 294 5.25 12.46 1.79
N LEU A 295 6.48 12.60 2.29
CA LEU A 295 7.43 13.64 1.87
C LEU A 295 7.80 13.54 0.38
N HIS A 296 8.00 12.32 -0.12
CA HIS A 296 8.23 12.05 -1.54
C HIS A 296 7.11 12.62 -2.43
N HIS A 297 5.84 12.41 -2.06
CA HIS A 297 4.69 12.95 -2.79
C HIS A 297 4.67 14.48 -2.83
N ARG A 298 4.99 15.13 -1.70
CA ARG A 298 4.97 16.60 -1.58
C ARG A 298 5.93 17.27 -2.58
N MET A 299 7.16 16.76 -2.70
CA MET A 299 8.24 17.41 -3.48
C MET A 299 8.09 17.24 -5.01
N GLY A 300 7.41 16.20 -5.49
CA GLY A 300 7.01 16.10 -6.89
C GLY A 300 8.08 15.55 -7.83
N TRP A 301 8.48 16.30 -8.86
CA TRP A 301 9.28 15.74 -9.97
C TRP A 301 10.77 15.60 -9.63
N ARG A 302 11.58 16.63 -9.89
CA ARG A 302 13.06 16.51 -9.80
C ARG A 302 13.62 16.75 -8.41
N ASP A 303 12.87 17.41 -7.56
CA ASP A 303 13.28 17.72 -6.18
C ASP A 303 12.84 16.62 -5.20
N SER A 304 12.38 15.48 -5.72
CA SER A 304 11.92 14.35 -4.92
C SER A 304 13.07 13.50 -4.39
N PHE A 305 12.77 12.70 -3.38
CA PHE A 305 13.68 11.82 -2.66
C PHE A 305 12.87 10.65 -2.09
N ASN A 306 13.47 9.70 -1.35
CA ASN A 306 12.81 8.51 -0.82
C ASN A 306 12.12 7.67 -1.92
N TYR A 307 12.91 7.12 -2.85
CA TYR A 307 12.40 6.32 -3.96
C TYR A 307 12.10 4.86 -3.59
N SER A 308 12.60 4.36 -2.46
CA SER A 308 12.25 3.05 -1.93
C SER A 308 10.87 3.04 -1.28
N LYS A 309 10.23 1.88 -1.25
CA LYS A 309 8.88 1.70 -0.69
C LYS A 309 8.89 0.98 0.66
N GLN A 310 9.87 0.09 0.87
CA GLN A 310 9.87 -0.82 2.02
C GLN A 310 11.05 -0.56 2.97
N SER A 311 12.00 0.30 2.61
CA SER A 311 13.16 0.63 3.45
C SER A 311 13.74 2.00 3.12
N GLY A 312 14.50 2.58 4.04
CA GLY A 312 15.38 3.73 3.75
C GLY A 312 16.79 3.32 3.29
N PHE A 313 17.05 2.02 3.15
CA PHE A 313 18.40 1.48 2.91
C PHE A 313 18.97 1.90 1.56
N TRP A 314 18.22 1.71 0.46
CA TRP A 314 18.71 2.04 -0.88
C TRP A 314 18.81 3.54 -1.11
N ASP A 315 17.83 4.29 -0.59
CA ASP A 315 17.89 5.75 -0.59
C ASP A 315 19.12 6.28 0.15
N THR A 316 19.45 5.72 1.31
CA THR A 316 20.66 6.12 2.05
C THR A 316 21.91 5.74 1.27
N LEU A 317 21.97 4.52 0.72
CA LEU A 317 23.13 4.03 -0.02
C LEU A 317 23.42 4.87 -1.28
N PHE A 318 22.38 5.34 -1.97
CA PHE A 318 22.49 6.07 -3.23
C PHE A 318 22.27 7.59 -3.10
N GLY A 319 22.24 8.11 -1.86
CA GLY A 319 22.21 9.54 -1.57
C GLY A 319 20.89 10.23 -1.91
N THR A 320 19.77 9.53 -1.77
CA THR A 320 18.41 10.03 -2.05
C THR A 320 17.47 9.91 -0.84
N PHE A 321 18.00 9.69 0.36
CA PHE A 321 17.21 9.71 1.59
C PHE A 321 16.96 11.15 2.05
N GLY A 322 15.69 11.51 2.25
CA GLY A 322 15.31 12.82 2.75
C GLY A 322 15.15 12.85 4.26
N GLU A 323 15.46 14.00 4.87
CA GLU A 323 15.28 14.19 6.30
C GLU A 323 13.80 14.21 6.67
N ARG A 324 13.45 13.42 7.69
CA ARG A 324 12.10 13.40 8.28
C ARG A 324 11.84 14.70 9.04
N VAL A 325 10.60 15.18 8.98
CA VAL A 325 10.21 16.47 9.57
C VAL A 325 9.50 16.26 10.90
N GLU A 326 8.55 15.34 10.94
CA GLU A 326 7.70 15.08 12.11
C GLU A 326 8.09 13.80 12.85
N CYS A 327 8.43 12.71 12.17
CA CYS A 327 8.84 11.44 12.78
C CYS A 327 10.33 11.43 13.14
N VAL A 328 10.79 12.51 13.75
CA VAL A 328 12.12 12.60 14.38
C VAL A 328 12.10 11.89 15.74
N PRO A 329 13.21 11.30 16.21
CA PRO A 329 13.25 10.51 17.45
C PRO A 329 12.65 11.21 18.67
N GLU A 330 12.84 12.52 18.79
CA GLU A 330 12.36 13.31 19.93
C GLU A 330 10.84 13.47 19.94
N ASN A 331 10.20 13.36 18.77
CA ASN A 331 8.76 13.55 18.59
C ASN A 331 7.98 12.22 18.53
N ILE A 332 8.65 11.07 18.61
CA ILE A 332 8.01 9.75 18.67
C ILE A 332 7.73 9.36 20.13
N ASP A 333 6.52 8.86 20.39
CA ASP A 333 6.11 8.37 21.71
C ASP A 333 6.08 6.83 21.76
N TYR A 334 7.22 6.23 22.08
CA TYR A 334 7.31 4.78 22.28
C TYR A 334 6.52 4.25 23.48
N ASN A 335 6.05 5.11 24.39
CA ASN A 335 5.18 4.70 25.50
C ASN A 335 3.71 4.68 25.12
N PHE A 336 3.35 5.27 23.98
CA PHE A 336 1.98 5.30 23.48
C PHE A 336 1.83 4.51 22.19
N SER A 337 1.50 3.23 22.39
CA SER A 337 1.35 2.22 21.35
C SER A 337 -0.13 1.94 21.06
N ILE A 338 -0.52 1.87 19.77
CA ILE A 338 -1.94 1.90 19.33
C ILE A 338 -2.58 0.55 18.99
#